data_AF-A0A3P8CI62-F1
#
_entry.id   AF-A0A3P8CI62-F1
#
_cell.length_a   1.000
_cell.length_b   1.000
_cell.length_c   1.000
_cell.angle_alpha   90.00
_cell.angle_beta   90.00
_cell.angle_gamma   90.00
#
_symmetry.space_group_name_H-M   'P 1'
#
loop_
_entity.id
_entity.type
_entity.pdbx_description
1 polymer ?
#
loop_
_entity_poly.entity_id
_entity_poly.type
_entity_poly.pdbx_seq_one_letter_code
_entity_poly.pdbx_strand_id
1 'polypeptide(L)'
;MEQCQKTNEDLLSKQNLKIQSLQHENETYRNEISMLKINLEQYKQTNQLKQDKINQMEAYLTKLPTLEDYQEILNKFQFIKNQNVLLENHIKEYKIKLMNCDKQLIDVNNQVKQYEEREQLLQIQLDTIHNKRLNESETGRSNNMKSSNVIPIFVEDLKCELERYQIAFEKTKKLLEEERCRADTAETHQKMEQRKFNEFHERVEAEITVYNTLINIILLWKSINGQLCQHLYVYIQENVNEIIYLTKQLNNLSKGKKLNLIELLIQPKPLLNNINNNNNIVLYNEKQINNNNNLVMNTSLENSSSLLQIQSICNDDNKTNNCFTKNTWEASFDDVITTASQLSNNFNKEQLHNSLNQLIKTRTLLLKLRQELANKYADHLGGKIDCIVQ
;
A
#
# COMPACT_ATOMS: atom_id res chain seq x y z
N MET A 1 -19.83 45.94 86.27
CA MET A 1 -20.10 44.53 85.93
C MET A 1 -20.67 44.37 84.54
N GLU A 2 -21.74 45.09 84.18
CA GLU A 2 -22.38 44.99 82.84
C GLU A 2 -21.40 45.20 81.66
N GLN A 3 -20.48 46.16 81.78
CA GLN A 3 -19.53 46.43 80.71
C GLN A 3 -18.57 45.24 80.49
N CYS A 4 -18.09 44.58 81.54
CA CYS A 4 -17.30 43.35 81.41
C CYS A 4 -18.10 42.19 80.81
N GLN A 5 -19.37 42.03 81.18
CA GLN A 5 -20.25 41.01 80.60
C GLN A 5 -20.40 41.20 79.09
N LYS A 6 -20.69 42.43 78.67
CA LYS A 6 -20.88 42.78 77.26
C LYS A 6 -19.61 42.56 76.44
N THR A 7 -18.44 42.93 76.97
CA THR A 7 -17.16 42.68 76.28
C THR A 7 -16.88 41.18 76.16
N ASN A 8 -17.22 40.40 77.19
CA ASN A 8 -16.98 38.95 77.19
C ASN A 8 -17.91 38.22 76.21
N GLU A 9 -19.18 38.62 76.11
CA GLU A 9 -20.13 38.12 75.11
C GLU A 9 -19.67 38.43 73.68
N ASP A 10 -19.16 39.63 73.43
CA ASP A 10 -18.68 40.04 72.10
C ASP A 10 -17.43 39.26 71.69
N LEU A 11 -16.54 38.99 72.66
CA LEU A 11 -15.33 38.18 72.45
C LEU A 11 -15.69 36.72 72.19
N LEU A 12 -16.66 36.17 72.92
CA LEU A 12 -17.18 34.82 72.71
C LEU A 12 -17.86 34.69 71.34
N SER A 13 -18.64 35.69 70.93
CA SER A 13 -19.27 35.76 69.61
C SER A 13 -18.23 35.76 68.48
N LYS A 14 -17.18 36.60 68.58
CA LYS A 14 -16.07 36.61 67.63
C LYS A 14 -15.32 35.28 67.57
N GLN A 15 -15.06 34.65 68.72
CA GLN A 15 -14.42 33.33 68.76
C GLN A 15 -15.28 32.27 68.10
N ASN A 16 -16.59 32.25 68.37
CA ASN A 16 -17.52 31.30 67.75
C ASN A 16 -17.59 31.47 66.22
N LEU A 17 -17.64 32.71 65.72
CA LEU A 17 -17.59 32.99 64.28
C LEU A 17 -16.29 32.49 63.64
N LYS A 18 -15.15 32.68 64.33
CA LYS A 18 -13.85 32.20 63.84
C LYS A 18 -13.78 30.67 63.83
N ILE A 19 -14.32 30.00 64.85
CA ILE A 19 -14.41 28.54 64.92
C ILE A 19 -15.28 28.00 63.77
N GLN A 20 -16.46 28.59 63.52
CA GLN A 20 -17.34 28.18 62.42
C GLN A 20 -16.67 28.35 61.06
N SER A 21 -15.97 29.47 60.84
CA SER A 21 -15.20 29.70 59.60
C SER A 21 -14.12 28.63 59.39
N LEU A 22 -13.36 28.30 60.44
CA LEU A 22 -12.32 27.26 60.36
C LEU A 22 -12.89 25.84 60.22
N GLN A 23 -14.07 25.58 60.77
CA GLN A 23 -14.78 24.31 60.56
C GLN A 23 -15.23 24.15 59.12
N HIS A 24 -15.82 25.20 58.54
CA HIS A 24 -16.19 25.20 57.12
C HIS A 24 -14.96 25.00 56.22
N GLU A 25 -13.85 25.69 56.50
CA GLU A 25 -12.62 25.54 55.71
C GLU A 25 -12.06 24.11 55.80
N ASN A 26 -12.07 23.50 56.98
CA ASN A 26 -11.70 22.08 57.15
C ASN A 26 -12.62 21.13 56.39
N GLU A 27 -13.93 21.39 56.37
CA GLU A 27 -14.89 20.60 55.61
C GLU A 27 -14.61 20.69 54.10
N THR A 28 -14.30 21.89 53.59
CA THR A 28 -13.89 22.11 52.19
C THR A 28 -12.63 21.30 51.86
N TYR A 29 -11.56 21.40 52.67
CA TYR A 29 -10.34 20.64 52.43
C TYR A 29 -10.55 19.12 52.52
N ARG A 30 -11.42 18.64 53.43
CA ARG A 30 -11.77 17.22 53.49
C ARG A 30 -12.44 16.74 52.21
N ASN A 31 -13.34 17.54 51.65
CA ASN A 31 -14.03 17.22 50.40
C ASN A 31 -13.06 17.21 49.21
N GLU A 32 -12.15 18.17 49.12
CA GLU A 32 -11.10 18.21 48.09
C GLU A 32 -10.17 17.00 48.16
N ILE A 33 -9.70 16.64 49.37
CA ILE A 33 -8.87 15.45 49.58
C ILE A 33 -9.61 14.18 49.17
N SER A 34 -10.90 14.07 49.48
CA SER A 34 -11.72 12.92 49.09
C SER A 34 -11.83 12.81 47.56
N MET A 35 -12.09 13.93 46.87
CA MET A 35 -12.17 13.97 45.41
C MET A 35 -10.83 13.64 44.75
N LEU A 36 -9.71 14.16 45.28
CA LEU A 36 -8.37 13.85 44.79
C LEU A 36 -8.03 12.35 44.95
N LYS A 37 -8.44 11.72 46.07
CA LYS A 37 -8.26 10.27 46.26
C LYS A 37 -9.03 9.45 45.22
N ILE A 38 -10.26 9.83 44.91
CA ILE A 38 -11.07 9.17 43.88
C ILE A 38 -10.39 9.28 42.52
N ASN A 39 -9.95 10.49 42.14
CA ASN A 39 -9.26 10.71 40.87
C ASN A 39 -7.95 9.93 40.78
N LEU A 40 -7.14 9.91 41.86
CA LEU A 40 -5.90 9.13 41.91
C LEU A 40 -6.16 7.64 41.64
N GLU A 41 -7.22 7.08 42.23
CA GLU A 41 -7.54 5.67 42.06
C GLU A 41 -8.03 5.36 40.63
N GLN A 42 -8.80 6.26 40.03
CA GLN A 42 -9.18 6.15 38.61
C GLN A 42 -7.96 6.20 37.68
N TYR A 43 -6.99 7.08 37.96
CA TYR A 43 -5.76 7.14 37.17
C TYR A 43 -4.92 5.87 37.32
N LYS A 44 -4.84 5.28 38.52
CA LYS A 44 -4.15 3.99 38.73
C LYS A 44 -4.79 2.87 37.93
N GLN A 45 -6.13 2.74 37.98
CA GLN A 45 -6.86 1.73 37.22
C GLN A 45 -6.65 1.90 35.71
N THR A 46 -6.70 3.15 35.21
CA THR A 46 -6.45 3.46 33.80
C THR A 46 -5.02 3.10 33.39
N ASN A 47 -4.05 3.36 34.26
CA ASN A 47 -2.65 3.06 33.96
C ASN A 47 -2.41 1.54 33.94
N GLN A 48 -3.03 0.79 34.85
CA GLN A 48 -2.97 -0.67 34.87
C GLN A 48 -3.55 -1.26 33.57
N LEU A 49 -4.71 -0.78 33.13
CA LEU A 49 -5.32 -1.22 31.86
C LEU A 49 -4.41 -0.97 30.64
N LYS A 50 -3.72 0.18 30.62
CA LYS A 50 -2.74 0.49 29.56
C LYS A 50 -1.55 -0.46 29.60
N GLN A 51 -1.04 -0.78 30.79
CA GLN A 51 0.06 -1.72 30.96
C GLN A 51 -0.33 -3.13 30.51
N ASP A 52 -1.53 -3.60 30.87
CA ASP A 52 -2.02 -4.90 30.44
C ASP A 52 -2.13 -4.99 28.90
N LYS A 53 -2.53 -3.89 28.24
CA LYS A 53 -2.58 -3.82 26.78
C LYS A 53 -1.19 -3.84 26.13
N ILE A 54 -0.21 -3.19 26.74
CA ILE A 54 1.19 -3.26 26.28
C ILE A 54 1.70 -4.70 26.38
N ASN A 55 1.50 -5.36 27.52
CA ASN A 55 1.91 -6.75 27.74
C ASN A 55 1.26 -7.70 26.71
N GLN A 56 -0.01 -7.46 26.36
CA GLN A 56 -0.68 -8.21 25.28
C GLN A 56 -0.01 -7.99 23.92
N MET A 57 0.32 -6.74 23.56
CA MET A 57 1.00 -6.43 22.30
C MET A 57 2.40 -7.06 22.23
N GLU A 58 3.17 -7.04 23.32
CA GLU A 58 4.47 -7.73 23.41
C GLU A 58 4.34 -9.25 23.23
N ALA A 59 3.32 -9.86 23.83
CA ALA A 59 3.01 -11.27 23.66
C ALA A 59 2.59 -11.63 22.21
N TYR A 60 2.00 -10.70 21.46
CA TYR A 60 1.73 -10.88 20.03
C TYR A 60 2.99 -10.73 19.19
N LEU A 61 3.83 -9.73 19.47
CA LEU A 61 5.06 -9.48 18.73
C LEU A 61 6.06 -10.64 18.86
N THR A 62 6.13 -11.27 20.03
CA THR A 62 6.98 -12.46 20.27
C THR A 62 6.52 -13.73 19.54
N LYS A 63 5.27 -13.78 19.06
CA LYS A 63 4.75 -14.89 18.24
C LYS A 63 4.95 -14.70 16.74
N LEU A 64 5.36 -13.51 16.31
CA LEU A 64 5.64 -13.26 14.90
C LEU A 64 6.93 -13.99 14.50
N PRO A 65 6.97 -14.59 13.29
CA PRO A 65 8.19 -15.21 12.80
C PRO A 65 9.32 -14.20 12.76
N THR A 66 10.48 -14.60 13.26
CA THR A 66 11.68 -13.77 13.26
C THR A 66 12.27 -13.66 11.86
N LEU A 67 13.15 -12.69 11.65
CA LEU A 67 13.90 -12.56 10.40
C LEU A 67 14.69 -13.84 10.08
N GLU A 68 15.19 -14.53 11.11
CA GLU A 68 15.88 -15.81 11.00
C GLU A 68 14.95 -16.92 10.50
N ASP A 69 13.71 -17.00 11.01
CA ASP A 69 12.70 -17.95 10.53
C ASP A 69 12.36 -17.72 9.05
N TYR A 70 12.22 -16.45 8.64
CA TYR A 70 12.00 -16.10 7.23
C TYR A 70 13.20 -16.48 6.35
N GLN A 71 14.42 -16.24 6.84
CA GLN A 71 15.63 -16.59 6.11
C GLN A 71 15.78 -18.11 5.95
N GLU A 72 15.43 -18.89 6.98
CA GLU A 72 15.43 -20.35 6.91
C GLU A 72 14.41 -20.86 5.87
N ILE A 73 13.20 -20.30 5.85
CA ILE A 73 12.17 -20.64 4.85
C ILE A 73 12.64 -20.26 3.44
N LEU A 74 13.25 -19.09 3.26
CA LEU A 74 13.80 -18.64 1.98
C LEU A 74 14.90 -19.57 1.47
N ASN A 75 15.80 -20.00 2.35
CA ASN A 75 16.86 -20.95 2.02
C ASN A 75 16.29 -22.31 1.59
N LYS A 76 15.27 -22.83 2.30
CA LYS A 76 14.56 -24.06 1.91
C LYS A 76 13.89 -23.91 0.54
N PHE A 77 13.28 -22.76 0.26
CA PHE A 77 12.66 -22.50 -1.03
C PHE A 77 13.69 -22.45 -2.18
N GLN A 78 14.83 -21.78 -1.97
CA GLN A 78 15.92 -21.77 -2.96
C GLN A 78 16.49 -23.17 -3.21
N PHE A 79 16.63 -23.99 -2.18
CA PHE A 79 17.04 -25.38 -2.33
C PHE A 79 16.07 -26.18 -3.22
N ILE A 80 14.76 -26.09 -2.94
CA ILE A 80 13.71 -26.76 -3.74
C ILE A 80 13.72 -26.24 -5.18
N LYS A 81 13.86 -24.93 -5.38
CA LYS A 81 13.96 -24.32 -6.71
C LYS A 81 15.12 -24.91 -7.52
N ASN A 82 16.29 -25.06 -6.90
CA ASN A 82 17.46 -25.64 -7.56
C ASN A 82 17.25 -27.12 -7.90
N GLN A 83 16.60 -27.90 -7.02
CA GLN A 83 16.26 -29.29 -7.31
C GLN A 83 15.29 -29.41 -8.49
N ASN A 84 14.29 -28.52 -8.59
CA ASN A 84 13.35 -28.52 -9.71
C ASN A 84 14.05 -28.25 -11.04
N VAL A 85 14.99 -27.30 -11.09
CA VAL A 85 15.79 -27.03 -12.30
C VAL A 85 16.60 -28.26 -12.72
N LEU A 86 17.21 -28.96 -11.76
CA LEU A 86 17.94 -30.20 -12.03
C LEU A 86 17.00 -31.27 -12.62
N LEU A 87 15.81 -31.43 -12.04
CA LEU A 87 14.82 -32.39 -12.48
C LEU A 87 14.31 -32.10 -13.90
N GLU A 88 14.05 -30.83 -14.22
CA GLU A 88 13.68 -30.40 -15.57
C GLU A 88 14.77 -30.72 -16.59
N ASN A 89 16.04 -30.53 -16.23
CA ASN A 89 17.16 -30.88 -17.10
C ASN A 89 17.23 -32.39 -17.35
N HIS A 90 17.03 -33.22 -16.32
CA HIS A 90 16.93 -34.67 -16.49
C HIS A 90 15.74 -35.07 -17.36
N ILE A 91 14.58 -34.44 -17.21
CA ILE A 91 13.40 -34.71 -18.06
C ILE A 91 13.73 -34.41 -19.53
N LYS A 92 14.39 -33.27 -19.82
CA LYS A 92 14.83 -32.93 -21.18
C LYS A 92 15.80 -33.97 -21.74
N GLU A 93 16.77 -34.40 -20.94
CA GLU A 93 17.74 -35.43 -21.34
C GLU A 93 17.05 -36.76 -21.67
N TYR A 94 16.14 -37.23 -20.81
CA TYR A 94 15.40 -38.47 -21.04
C TYR A 94 14.45 -38.37 -22.23
N LYS A 95 13.86 -37.21 -22.50
CA LYS A 95 13.05 -36.99 -23.70
C LYS A 95 13.89 -37.17 -24.98
N ILE A 96 15.11 -36.65 -25.00
CA ILE A 96 16.04 -36.84 -26.14
C ILE A 96 16.42 -38.32 -26.29
N LYS A 97 16.74 -39.01 -25.18
CA LYS A 97 17.04 -40.45 -25.21
C LYS A 97 15.87 -41.27 -25.75
N LEU A 98 14.65 -40.97 -25.32
CA LEU A 98 13.43 -41.64 -25.78
C LEU A 98 13.22 -41.43 -27.28
N MET A 99 13.35 -40.19 -27.79
CA MET A 99 13.25 -39.90 -29.22
C MET A 99 14.29 -40.68 -30.05
N ASN A 100 15.50 -40.85 -29.53
CA ASN A 100 16.52 -41.67 -30.19
C ASN A 100 16.18 -43.16 -30.20
N CYS A 101 15.67 -43.70 -29.09
CA CYS A 101 15.20 -45.09 -29.02
C CYS A 101 14.04 -45.35 -29.98
N ASP A 102 13.06 -44.43 -30.04
CA ASP A 102 11.93 -44.53 -30.97
C ASP A 102 12.41 -44.54 -32.41
N LYS A 103 13.39 -43.69 -32.75
CA LYS A 103 14.00 -43.68 -34.09
C LYS A 103 14.67 -45.01 -34.42
N GLN A 104 15.48 -45.55 -33.49
CA GLN A 104 16.14 -46.85 -33.68
C GLN A 104 15.12 -47.99 -33.84
N LEU A 105 14.03 -47.96 -33.07
CA LEU A 105 12.96 -48.95 -33.17
C LEU A 105 12.28 -48.90 -34.54
N ILE A 106 12.00 -47.70 -35.06
CA ILE A 106 11.44 -47.51 -36.40
C ILE A 106 12.39 -48.08 -37.45
N ASP A 107 13.69 -47.78 -37.36
CA ASP A 107 14.71 -48.28 -38.30
C ASP A 107 14.78 -49.81 -38.30
N VAL A 108 14.81 -50.44 -37.12
CA VAL A 108 14.80 -51.91 -36.98
C VAL A 108 13.51 -52.51 -37.52
N ASN A 109 12.35 -51.92 -37.23
CA ASN A 109 11.07 -52.42 -37.70
C ASN A 109 10.96 -52.37 -39.23
N ASN A 110 11.53 -51.32 -39.85
CA ASN A 110 11.65 -51.23 -41.31
C ASN A 110 12.54 -52.33 -41.88
N GLN A 111 13.67 -52.65 -41.23
CA GLN A 111 14.55 -53.75 -41.63
C GLN A 111 13.85 -55.11 -41.54
N VAL A 112 13.14 -55.39 -40.44
CA VAL A 112 12.37 -56.63 -40.27
C VAL A 112 11.37 -56.80 -41.40
N LYS A 113 10.60 -55.74 -41.71
CA LYS A 113 9.62 -55.77 -42.80
C LYS A 113 10.28 -56.08 -44.16
N GLN A 114 11.46 -55.51 -44.43
CA GLN A 114 12.21 -55.82 -45.66
C GLN A 114 12.68 -57.28 -45.72
N TYR A 115 13.09 -57.86 -44.59
CA TYR A 115 13.47 -59.27 -44.52
C TYR A 115 12.26 -60.21 -44.71
N GLU A 116 11.12 -59.90 -44.10
CA GLU A 116 9.88 -60.65 -44.27
C GLU A 116 9.41 -60.65 -45.74
N GLU A 117 9.44 -59.48 -46.39
CA GLU A 117 9.09 -59.35 -47.83
C GLU A 117 10.04 -60.17 -48.71
N ARG A 118 11.34 -60.16 -48.40
CA ARG A 118 12.34 -60.97 -49.11
C ARG A 118 12.13 -62.47 -48.91
N GLU A 119 11.79 -62.90 -47.70
CA GLU A 119 11.51 -64.30 -47.39
C GLU A 119 10.27 -64.80 -48.15
N GLN A 120 9.20 -64.01 -48.18
CA GLN A 120 7.99 -64.32 -48.96
C GLN A 120 8.30 -64.48 -50.46
N LEU A 121 9.10 -63.57 -51.04
CA LEU A 121 9.52 -63.67 -52.44
C LEU A 121 10.32 -64.94 -52.72
N LEU A 122 11.25 -65.30 -51.83
CA LEU A 122 12.02 -66.53 -51.95
C LEU A 122 11.13 -67.78 -51.85
N GLN A 123 10.13 -67.77 -50.95
CA GLN A 123 9.17 -68.87 -50.83
C GLN A 123 8.34 -69.04 -52.10
N ILE A 124 7.83 -67.95 -52.67
CA ILE A 124 7.09 -67.98 -53.95
C ILE A 124 7.96 -68.55 -55.08
N GLN A 125 9.25 -68.17 -55.14
CA GLN A 125 10.18 -68.70 -56.13
C GLN A 125 10.42 -70.20 -55.96
N LEU A 126 10.59 -70.68 -54.72
CA LEU A 126 10.74 -72.10 -54.41
C LEU A 126 9.50 -72.91 -54.79
N ASP A 127 8.30 -72.43 -54.42
CA ASP A 127 7.03 -73.08 -54.76
C ASP A 127 6.81 -73.12 -56.27
N THR A 128 7.18 -72.07 -56.99
CA THR A 128 7.11 -72.01 -58.46
C THR A 128 8.04 -73.05 -59.11
N ILE A 129 9.25 -73.22 -58.59
CA ILE A 129 10.21 -74.23 -59.07
C ILE A 129 9.70 -75.65 -58.77
N HIS A 130 9.12 -75.87 -57.60
CA HIS A 130 8.57 -77.17 -57.20
C HIS A 130 7.36 -77.56 -58.07
N ASN A 131 6.43 -76.62 -58.31
CA ASN A 131 5.27 -76.82 -59.17
C ASN A 131 5.66 -77.01 -60.64
N LYS A 132 6.72 -76.35 -61.15
CA LYS A 132 7.26 -76.63 -62.49
C LYS A 132 7.78 -78.06 -62.62
N ARG A 133 8.50 -78.56 -61.61
CA ARG A 133 8.99 -79.96 -61.62
C ARG A 133 7.87 -80.99 -61.54
N LEU A 134 6.79 -80.70 -60.81
CA LEU A 134 5.60 -81.57 -60.75
C LEU A 134 4.85 -81.57 -62.09
N ASN A 135 4.67 -80.40 -62.71
CA ASN A 135 3.94 -80.28 -63.99
C ASN A 135 4.75 -80.68 -65.23
N GLU A 136 6.08 -80.79 -65.15
CA GLU A 136 6.90 -81.38 -66.22
C GLU A 136 6.83 -82.92 -66.25
N SER A 137 6.20 -83.55 -65.25
CA SER A 137 5.97 -85.01 -65.21
C SER A 137 4.62 -85.47 -65.77
N GLU A 138 3.68 -84.55 -66.04
CA GLU A 138 2.41 -84.86 -66.69
C GLU A 138 2.13 -83.91 -67.87
N THR A 139 2.08 -84.51 -69.06
CA THR A 139 1.58 -83.99 -70.35
C THR A 139 2.47 -83.05 -71.16
N GLY A 140 2.78 -83.52 -72.37
CA GLY A 140 3.47 -82.77 -73.41
C GLY A 140 2.57 -81.88 -74.26
N ARG A 141 3.27 -81.02 -75.03
CA ARG A 141 2.85 -80.29 -76.24
C ARG A 141 1.73 -79.23 -76.13
N SER A 142 2.24 -77.99 -76.18
CA SER A 142 1.99 -76.98 -77.21
C SER A 142 0.90 -75.91 -77.00
N ASN A 143 1.33 -74.73 -77.43
CA ASN A 143 0.60 -73.62 -78.05
C ASN A 143 0.07 -72.46 -77.19
N ASN A 144 0.48 -71.28 -77.66
CA ASN A 144 -0.17 -69.99 -77.60
C ASN A 144 -0.45 -69.42 -76.21
N MET A 145 0.50 -68.65 -75.70
CA MET A 145 0.17 -67.57 -74.78
C MET A 145 0.12 -66.24 -75.51
N LYS A 146 -1.12 -65.75 -75.65
CA LYS A 146 -1.46 -64.32 -75.62
C LYS A 146 -0.47 -63.59 -74.70
N SER A 147 -0.03 -62.41 -75.12
CA SER A 147 0.67 -61.46 -74.26
C SER A 147 -0.18 -61.19 -73.02
N SER A 148 0.04 -61.99 -71.97
CA SER A 148 -0.41 -61.68 -70.63
C SER A 148 0.24 -60.34 -70.31
N ASN A 149 -0.57 -59.36 -69.90
CA ASN A 149 -0.07 -58.12 -69.33
C ASN A 149 0.66 -58.47 -68.03
N VAL A 150 1.90 -58.95 -68.16
CA VAL A 150 2.84 -59.07 -67.06
C VAL A 150 3.24 -57.64 -66.74
N ILE A 151 2.45 -57.01 -65.87
CA ILE A 151 2.93 -55.83 -65.14
C ILE A 151 4.22 -56.30 -64.46
N PRO A 152 5.40 -55.73 -64.79
CA PRO A 152 6.65 -56.17 -64.20
C PRO A 152 6.52 -56.11 -62.68
N ILE A 153 6.97 -57.14 -61.95
CA ILE A 153 6.94 -57.21 -60.48
C ILE A 153 7.43 -55.89 -59.84
N PHE A 154 8.41 -55.24 -60.47
CA PHE A 154 8.91 -53.91 -60.15
C PHE A 154 7.85 -52.80 -60.03
N VAL A 155 6.78 -52.84 -60.83
CA VAL A 155 5.70 -51.84 -60.81
C VAL A 155 4.77 -52.03 -59.61
N GLU A 156 4.52 -53.27 -59.19
CA GLU A 156 3.70 -53.51 -57.99
C GLU A 156 4.52 -53.23 -56.71
N ASP A 157 5.82 -53.56 -56.70
CA ASP A 157 6.75 -53.17 -55.64
C ASP A 157 6.83 -51.63 -55.52
N LEU A 158 6.92 -50.92 -56.65
CA LEU A 158 6.91 -49.45 -56.64
C LEU A 158 5.61 -48.88 -56.08
N LYS A 159 4.48 -49.53 -56.35
CA LYS A 159 3.16 -49.10 -55.90
C LYS A 159 3.00 -49.30 -54.40
N CYS A 160 3.46 -50.43 -53.86
CA CYS A 160 3.53 -50.67 -52.42
C CYS A 160 4.46 -49.66 -51.72
N GLU A 161 5.60 -49.33 -52.33
CA GLU A 161 6.52 -48.34 -51.77
C GLU A 161 5.95 -46.93 -51.80
N LEU A 162 5.28 -46.55 -52.89
CA LEU A 162 4.57 -45.28 -53.01
C LEU A 162 3.48 -45.15 -51.94
N GLU A 163 2.73 -46.23 -51.68
CA GLU A 163 1.69 -46.25 -50.65
C GLU A 163 2.27 -46.15 -49.23
N ARG A 164 3.39 -46.83 -48.95
CA ARG A 164 4.15 -46.64 -47.70
C ARG A 164 4.59 -45.20 -47.50
N TYR A 165 5.16 -44.59 -48.54
CA TYR A 165 5.58 -43.18 -48.50
C TYR A 165 4.38 -42.26 -48.27
N GLN A 166 3.25 -42.53 -48.91
CA GLN A 166 2.04 -41.74 -48.75
C GLN A 166 1.49 -41.81 -47.31
N ILE A 167 1.47 -43.01 -46.70
CA ILE A 167 1.06 -43.19 -45.31
C ILE A 167 2.04 -42.49 -44.35
N ALA A 168 3.35 -42.64 -44.56
CA ALA A 168 4.37 -41.98 -43.74
C ALA A 168 4.32 -40.46 -43.87
N PHE A 169 4.04 -39.94 -45.07
CA PHE A 169 3.85 -38.52 -45.32
C PHE A 169 2.63 -37.96 -44.57
N GLU A 170 1.47 -38.62 -44.67
CA GLU A 170 0.26 -38.17 -43.95
C GLU A 170 0.43 -38.25 -42.43
N LYS A 171 1.13 -39.27 -41.92
CA LYS A 171 1.45 -39.36 -40.48
C LYS A 171 2.36 -38.23 -40.02
N THR A 172 3.41 -37.92 -40.78
CA THR A 172 4.33 -36.81 -40.47
C THR A 172 3.62 -35.46 -40.55
N LYS A 173 2.74 -35.27 -41.54
CA LYS A 173 1.91 -34.08 -41.68
C LYS A 173 1.01 -33.88 -40.46
N LYS A 174 0.38 -34.95 -39.96
CA LYS A 174 -0.45 -34.88 -38.74
C LYS A 174 0.37 -34.51 -37.49
N LEU A 175 1.56 -35.08 -37.33
CA LEU A 175 2.47 -34.72 -36.22
C LEU A 175 2.94 -33.27 -36.29
N LEU A 176 3.21 -32.76 -37.50
CA LEU A 176 3.58 -31.36 -37.71
C LEU A 176 2.42 -30.41 -37.36
N GLU A 177 1.19 -30.77 -37.73
CA GLU A 177 -0.01 -30.01 -37.36
C GLU A 177 -0.20 -29.99 -35.83
N GLU A 178 -0.03 -31.14 -35.16
CA GLU A 178 -0.12 -31.24 -33.70
C GLU A 178 0.95 -30.42 -32.98
N GLU A 179 2.20 -30.43 -33.48
CA GLU A 179 3.26 -29.58 -32.91
C GLU A 179 3.04 -28.10 -33.15
N ARG A 180 2.48 -27.74 -34.32
CA ARG A 180 2.09 -26.35 -34.58
C ARG A 180 1.03 -25.89 -33.59
N CYS A 181 0.00 -26.69 -33.35
CA CYS A 181 -1.01 -26.39 -32.31
C CYS A 181 -0.40 -26.27 -30.91
N ARG A 182 0.56 -27.13 -30.54
CA ARG A 182 1.27 -27.04 -29.26
C ARG A 182 2.09 -25.76 -29.15
N ALA A 183 2.81 -25.38 -30.21
CA ALA A 183 3.59 -24.15 -30.26
C ALA A 183 2.69 -22.91 -30.12
N ASP A 184 1.56 -22.86 -30.84
CA ASP A 184 0.58 -21.78 -30.74
C ASP A 184 -0.01 -21.67 -29.32
N THR A 185 -0.26 -22.82 -28.67
CA THR A 185 -0.74 -22.87 -27.27
C THR A 185 0.33 -22.38 -26.28
N ALA A 186 1.59 -22.74 -26.49
CA ALA A 186 2.69 -22.27 -25.66
C ALA A 186 2.93 -20.75 -25.81
N GLU A 187 2.87 -20.23 -27.04
CA GLU A 187 3.01 -18.80 -27.33
C GLU A 187 1.88 -17.98 -26.69
N THR A 188 0.64 -18.48 -26.78
CA THR A 188 -0.51 -17.83 -26.14
C THR A 188 -0.40 -17.84 -24.60
N HIS A 189 0.08 -18.94 -24.01
CA HIS A 189 0.34 -19.00 -22.56
C HIS A 189 1.43 -18.03 -22.13
N GLN A 190 2.54 -17.96 -22.87
CA GLN A 190 3.64 -17.02 -22.59
C GLN A 190 3.17 -15.56 -22.67
N LYS A 191 2.38 -15.21 -23.70
CA LYS A 191 1.78 -13.88 -23.84
C LYS A 191 0.84 -13.55 -22.68
N MET A 192 0.08 -14.53 -22.19
CA MET A 192 -0.80 -14.34 -21.03
C MET A 192 0.00 -14.10 -19.75
N GLU A 193 1.05 -14.88 -19.49
CA GLU A 193 1.92 -14.69 -18.32
C GLU A 193 2.63 -13.35 -18.35
N GLN A 194 3.12 -12.93 -19.51
CA GLN A 194 3.77 -11.63 -19.67
C GLN A 194 2.80 -10.47 -19.39
N ARG A 195 1.53 -10.57 -19.82
CA ARG A 195 0.49 -9.58 -19.45
C ARG A 195 0.25 -9.55 -17.95
N LYS A 196 0.10 -10.69 -17.30
CA LYS A 196 -0.09 -10.77 -15.84
C LYS A 196 1.08 -10.15 -15.09
N PHE A 197 2.31 -10.39 -15.55
CA PHE A 197 3.50 -9.79 -14.97
C PHE A 197 3.53 -8.27 -15.14
N ASN A 198 3.21 -7.76 -16.33
CA ASN A 198 3.16 -6.32 -16.59
C ASN A 198 2.07 -5.64 -15.76
N GLU A 199 0.86 -6.22 -15.68
CA GLU A 199 -0.22 -5.70 -14.83
C GLU A 199 0.18 -5.66 -13.35
N PHE A 200 0.91 -6.68 -12.87
CA PHE A 200 1.43 -6.68 -11.50
C PHE A 200 2.50 -5.58 -11.31
N HIS A 201 3.41 -5.43 -12.27
CA HIS A 201 4.45 -4.41 -12.21
C HIS A 201 3.88 -2.99 -12.18
N GLU A 202 2.91 -2.68 -13.06
CA GLU A 202 2.22 -1.39 -13.10
C GLU A 202 1.50 -1.08 -11.78
N ARG A 203 0.86 -2.08 -11.15
CA ARG A 203 0.23 -1.90 -9.83
C ARG A 203 1.25 -1.56 -8.75
N VAL A 204 2.39 -2.25 -8.74
CA VAL A 204 3.45 -2.01 -7.75
C VAL A 204 4.07 -0.62 -7.94
N GLU A 205 4.31 -0.19 -9.19
CA GLU A 205 4.81 1.16 -9.47
C GLU A 205 3.83 2.25 -9.05
N ALA A 206 2.53 2.06 -9.28
CA ALA A 206 1.49 2.97 -8.81
C ALA A 206 1.48 3.05 -7.27
N GLU A 207 1.58 1.91 -6.58
CA GLU A 207 1.60 1.87 -5.11
C GLU A 207 2.84 2.57 -4.52
N ILE A 208 4.02 2.35 -5.10
CA ILE A 208 5.26 3.05 -4.72
C ILE A 208 5.12 4.56 -4.93
N THR A 209 4.48 4.98 -6.03
CA THR A 209 4.24 6.39 -6.33
C THR A 209 3.34 7.04 -5.29
N VAL A 210 2.25 6.36 -4.90
CA VAL A 210 1.35 6.81 -3.82
C VAL A 210 2.08 6.88 -2.49
N TYR A 211 2.90 5.89 -2.15
CA TYR A 211 3.68 5.88 -0.92
C TYR A 211 4.65 7.08 -0.84
N ASN A 212 5.43 7.31 -1.90
CA ASN A 212 6.35 8.45 -1.97
C ASN A 212 5.61 9.79 -1.88
N THR A 213 4.44 9.87 -2.51
CA THR A 213 3.55 11.03 -2.44
C THR A 213 3.09 11.31 -1.01
N LEU A 214 2.61 10.28 -0.30
CA LEU A 214 2.16 10.41 1.08
C LEU A 214 3.29 10.84 2.00
N ILE A 215 4.49 10.30 1.81
CA ILE A 215 5.68 10.74 2.55
C ILE A 215 5.94 12.23 2.32
N ASN A 216 5.90 12.70 1.06
CA ASN A 216 6.15 14.10 0.75
C ASN A 216 5.10 15.02 1.40
N ILE A 217 3.82 14.65 1.37
CA ILE A 217 2.76 15.40 2.06
C ILE A 217 3.00 15.45 3.57
N ILE A 218 3.40 14.33 4.19
CA ILE A 218 3.71 14.27 5.62
C ILE A 218 4.91 15.17 5.95
N LEU A 219 5.96 15.15 5.12
CA LEU A 219 7.13 16.01 5.29
C LEU A 219 6.76 17.49 5.16
N LEU A 220 5.93 17.85 4.18
CA LEU A 220 5.40 19.20 4.01
C LEU A 220 4.59 19.65 5.23
N TRP A 221 3.74 18.79 5.77
CA TRP A 221 2.95 19.12 6.96
C TRP A 221 3.81 19.27 8.22
N LYS A 222 4.86 18.45 8.36
CA LYS A 222 5.84 18.55 9.45
C LYS A 222 6.80 19.72 9.29
N SER A 223 6.91 20.32 8.12
CA SER A 223 7.78 21.47 7.86
C SER A 223 7.38 22.69 8.71
N ILE A 224 8.31 23.63 8.86
CA ILE A 224 8.07 24.88 9.59
C ILE A 224 6.88 25.65 8.99
N ASN A 225 6.79 25.73 7.66
CA ASN A 225 5.69 26.42 6.98
C ASN A 225 4.37 25.67 7.17
N GLY A 226 4.37 24.34 7.08
CA GLY A 226 3.19 23.50 7.33
C GLY A 226 2.63 23.68 8.74
N GLN A 227 3.52 23.66 9.75
CA GLN A 227 3.14 23.95 11.13
C GLN A 227 2.62 25.37 11.29
N LEU A 228 3.28 26.39 10.71
CA LEU A 228 2.81 27.77 10.76
C LEU A 228 1.41 27.93 10.14
N CYS A 229 1.15 27.31 8.98
CA CYS A 229 -0.16 27.31 8.34
C CYS A 229 -1.24 26.66 9.24
N GLN A 230 -0.91 25.55 9.91
CA GLN A 230 -1.82 24.93 10.87
C GLN A 230 -2.14 25.88 12.04
N HIS A 231 -1.15 26.57 12.58
CA HIS A 231 -1.36 27.54 13.65
C HIS A 231 -2.22 28.72 13.18
N LEU A 232 -1.95 29.27 12.00
CA LEU A 232 -2.76 30.31 11.37
C LEU A 232 -4.22 29.90 11.27
N TYR A 233 -4.49 28.69 10.76
CA TYR A 233 -5.84 28.15 10.62
C TYR A 233 -6.57 28.07 11.97
N VAL A 234 -5.91 27.55 13.01
CA VAL A 234 -6.49 27.46 14.36
C VAL A 234 -6.84 28.86 14.89
N TYR A 235 -5.93 29.82 14.80
CA TYR A 235 -6.18 31.19 15.27
C TYR A 235 -7.28 31.91 14.48
N ILE A 236 -7.37 31.69 13.16
CA ILE A 236 -8.48 32.20 12.34
C ILE A 236 -9.79 31.64 12.87
N GLN A 237 -9.86 30.32 13.08
CA GLN A 237 -11.07 29.66 13.58
C GLN A 237 -11.48 30.18 14.96
N GLU A 238 -10.53 30.31 15.90
CA GLU A 238 -10.79 30.89 17.23
C GLU A 238 -11.29 32.34 17.14
N ASN A 239 -10.66 33.17 16.31
CA ASN A 239 -11.05 34.57 16.14
C ASN A 239 -12.44 34.69 15.51
N VAL A 240 -12.75 33.92 14.47
CA VAL A 240 -14.07 33.92 13.83
C VAL A 240 -15.16 33.47 14.82
N ASN A 241 -14.91 32.42 15.59
CA ASN A 241 -15.84 31.95 16.61
C ASN A 241 -16.12 33.03 17.67
N GLU A 242 -15.10 33.74 18.11
CA GLU A 242 -15.25 34.84 19.08
C GLU A 242 -16.00 36.03 18.49
N ILE A 243 -15.73 36.40 17.24
CA ILE A 243 -16.47 37.46 16.54
C ILE A 243 -17.95 37.09 16.46
N ILE A 244 -18.27 35.87 16.02
CA ILE A 244 -19.67 35.38 15.95
C ILE A 244 -20.32 35.44 17.33
N TYR A 245 -19.60 35.02 18.36
CA TYR A 245 -20.09 35.04 19.74
C TYR A 245 -20.37 36.47 20.23
N LEU A 246 -19.40 37.38 20.15
CA LEU A 246 -19.57 38.78 20.55
C LEU A 246 -20.70 39.46 19.78
N THR A 247 -20.78 39.21 18.48
CA THR A 247 -21.86 39.73 17.62
C THR A 247 -23.23 39.25 18.11
N LYS A 248 -23.36 37.98 18.50
CA LYS A 248 -24.59 37.42 19.06
C LYS A 248 -24.98 38.11 20.37
N GLN A 249 -24.02 38.32 21.27
CA GLN A 249 -24.28 39.01 22.55
C GLN A 249 -24.68 40.47 22.34
N LEU A 250 -23.97 41.20 21.47
CA LEU A 250 -24.32 42.59 21.13
C LEU A 250 -25.73 42.69 20.50
N ASN A 251 -26.11 41.72 19.66
CA ASN A 251 -27.46 41.64 19.07
C ASN A 251 -28.54 41.31 20.12
N ASN A 252 -28.21 40.53 21.15
CA ASN A 252 -29.13 40.30 22.28
C ASN A 252 -29.33 41.60 23.07
N LEU A 253 -28.25 42.33 23.34
CA LEU A 253 -28.30 43.62 24.04
C LEU A 253 -29.14 44.65 23.27
N SER A 254 -28.94 44.78 21.95
CA SER A 254 -29.71 45.72 21.12
C SER A 254 -31.21 45.39 21.07
N LYS A 255 -31.57 44.11 21.29
CA LYS A 255 -32.95 43.63 21.41
C LYS A 255 -33.51 43.70 22.83
N GLY A 256 -32.79 44.32 23.78
CA GLY A 256 -33.19 44.46 25.18
C GLY A 256 -33.19 43.15 25.96
N LYS A 257 -32.53 42.09 25.46
CA LYS A 257 -32.41 40.81 26.16
C LYS A 257 -31.25 40.87 27.15
N LYS A 258 -31.43 40.22 28.31
CA LYS A 258 -30.35 40.08 29.29
C LYS A 258 -29.17 39.29 28.70
N LEU A 259 -27.96 39.80 28.90
CA LEU A 259 -26.73 39.10 28.51
C LEU A 259 -26.44 37.95 29.48
N ASN A 260 -25.85 36.87 28.96
CA ASN A 260 -25.36 35.77 29.78
C ASN A 260 -23.97 36.14 30.33
N LEU A 261 -23.94 36.67 31.56
CA LEU A 261 -22.70 37.06 32.25
C LEU A 261 -21.75 35.89 32.45
N ILE A 262 -22.25 34.69 32.74
CA ILE A 262 -21.41 33.50 32.95
C ILE A 262 -20.66 33.17 31.66
N GLU A 263 -21.35 33.20 30.53
CA GLU A 263 -20.72 32.99 29.23
C GLU A 263 -19.78 34.15 28.87
N LEU A 264 -20.05 35.40 29.23
CA LEU A 264 -19.14 36.52 28.96
C LEU A 264 -17.88 36.48 29.85
N LEU A 265 -18.00 36.04 31.09
CA LEU A 265 -16.91 36.02 32.08
C LEU A 265 -16.01 34.78 31.95
N ILE A 266 -16.55 33.63 31.57
CA ILE A 266 -15.77 32.40 31.37
C ILE A 266 -15.22 32.38 29.96
N GLN A 267 -13.90 32.55 29.79
CA GLN A 267 -13.27 32.44 28.49
C GLN A 267 -13.46 31.02 27.90
N PRO A 268 -13.70 30.88 26.59
CA PRO A 268 -13.70 29.57 25.96
C PRO A 268 -12.29 29.01 26.12
N LYS A 269 -12.18 27.74 26.52
CA LYS A 269 -10.87 27.06 26.56
C LYS A 269 -10.20 27.25 25.19
N PRO A 270 -8.96 27.77 25.13
CA PRO A 270 -8.24 27.84 23.86
C PRO A 270 -8.14 26.43 23.28
N LEU A 271 -8.32 26.29 21.97
CA LEU A 271 -8.09 25.02 21.27
C LEU A 271 -6.63 24.58 21.44
N LEU A 272 -5.75 25.54 21.72
CA LEU A 272 -4.31 25.36 21.89
C LEU A 272 -3.89 25.42 23.37
N ASN A 273 -4.31 24.45 24.18
CA ASN A 273 -3.90 24.35 25.59
C ASN A 273 -2.52 23.67 25.80
N ASN A 274 -1.64 23.66 24.78
CA ASN A 274 -0.41 22.84 24.79
C ASN A 274 0.85 23.57 24.32
N ILE A 275 0.87 24.90 24.34
CA ILE A 275 2.02 25.68 23.86
C ILE A 275 3.17 25.72 24.89
N ASN A 276 2.90 25.55 26.18
CA ASN A 276 3.95 25.66 27.20
C ASN A 276 4.70 24.36 27.54
N ASN A 277 4.37 23.22 26.92
CA ASN A 277 5.13 21.97 27.10
C ASN A 277 6.02 21.61 25.91
N ASN A 278 6.08 22.43 24.86
CA ASN A 278 7.07 22.29 23.81
C ASN A 278 7.86 23.60 23.71
N ASN A 279 8.93 23.69 24.51
CA ASN A 279 10.12 24.49 24.21
C ASN A 279 10.83 24.05 22.90
N ASN A 280 10.10 23.48 21.95
CA ASN A 280 10.59 23.07 20.65
C ASN A 280 9.93 23.93 19.55
N ILE A 281 10.03 25.26 19.68
CA ILE A 281 10.60 26.00 18.55
C ILE A 281 12.10 25.73 18.60
N VAL A 282 12.48 24.47 18.38
CA VAL A 282 13.83 24.18 17.90
C VAL A 282 13.75 24.72 16.48
N LEU A 283 14.32 25.92 16.29
CA LEU A 283 14.98 26.20 15.02
C LEU A 283 15.85 24.98 14.78
N TYR A 284 15.41 24.07 13.91
CA TYR A 284 16.28 23.08 13.32
C TYR A 284 17.31 23.87 12.51
N ASN A 285 18.37 24.27 13.19
CA ASN A 285 19.61 24.65 12.55
C ASN A 285 20.04 23.43 11.74
N GLU A 286 20.35 23.63 10.46
CA GLU A 286 20.81 22.64 9.47
C GLU A 286 22.15 21.95 9.82
N LYS A 287 22.49 21.78 11.09
CA LYS A 287 23.72 21.15 11.53
C LYS A 287 23.44 20.14 12.62
N GLN A 288 22.88 18.99 12.22
CA GLN A 288 23.16 17.66 12.77
C GLN A 288 22.21 16.63 12.15
N ILE A 289 22.45 16.32 10.88
CA ILE A 289 22.25 14.95 10.39
C ILE A 289 23.66 14.44 10.11
N ASN A 290 24.35 14.08 11.20
CA ASN A 290 25.53 13.24 11.10
C ASN A 290 25.12 11.87 11.66
N ASN A 291 24.98 10.95 10.71
CA ASN A 291 25.15 9.51 10.81
C ASN A 291 25.15 8.90 12.22
N ASN A 292 24.11 8.14 12.53
CA ASN A 292 24.25 6.76 12.99
C ASN A 292 22.89 6.06 12.93
N ASN A 293 22.59 5.51 11.74
CA ASN A 293 22.07 4.16 11.56
C ASN A 293 22.02 3.90 10.06
N ASN A 294 23.00 3.14 9.59
CA ASN A 294 23.09 2.65 8.22
C ASN A 294 21.83 1.88 7.85
N LEU A 295 20.96 2.50 7.06
CA LEU A 295 20.24 1.77 6.02
C LEU A 295 20.78 2.28 4.70
N VAL A 296 21.77 1.56 4.18
CA VAL A 296 22.31 1.74 2.83
C VAL A 296 21.17 1.44 1.86
N MET A 297 20.52 2.48 1.35
CA MET A 297 20.01 2.50 -0.01
C MET A 297 20.77 3.59 -0.75
N ASN A 298 21.93 3.19 -1.27
CA ASN A 298 22.65 3.91 -2.31
C ASN A 298 21.73 4.07 -3.52
N THR A 299 21.09 5.22 -3.65
CA THR A 299 20.96 5.91 -4.93
C THR A 299 21.10 7.41 -4.68
N SER A 300 22.33 7.90 -4.86
CA SER A 300 22.63 9.23 -5.40
C SER A 300 21.71 10.38 -4.94
N LEU A 301 21.87 10.81 -3.69
CA LEU A 301 21.33 12.06 -3.17
C LEU A 301 22.32 13.22 -3.41
N GLU A 302 22.70 13.43 -4.67
CA GLU A 302 23.40 14.64 -5.13
C GLU A 302 22.64 15.11 -6.37
N ASN A 303 21.55 15.88 -6.15
CA ASN A 303 20.85 16.76 -7.11
C ASN A 303 19.43 17.15 -6.64
N SER A 304 19.22 17.37 -5.34
CA SER A 304 17.93 17.84 -4.81
C SER A 304 17.62 19.32 -5.12
N SER A 305 18.48 20.03 -5.85
CA SER A 305 18.23 21.39 -6.35
C SER A 305 17.78 21.45 -7.81
N SER A 306 17.78 20.33 -8.55
CA SER A 306 17.42 20.32 -9.99
C SER A 306 16.08 19.65 -10.31
N LEU A 307 15.35 19.10 -9.33
CA LEU A 307 14.04 18.49 -9.57
C LEU A 307 12.86 19.48 -9.62
N LEU A 308 13.13 20.80 -9.55
CA LEU A 308 12.12 21.87 -9.70
C LEU A 308 11.94 22.35 -11.15
N GLN A 309 12.39 21.58 -12.15
CA GLN A 309 12.00 21.77 -13.55
C GLN A 309 11.22 20.55 -14.04
N ILE A 310 9.94 20.47 -13.68
CA ILE A 310 8.96 19.85 -14.57
C ILE A 310 8.74 20.86 -15.70
N GLN A 311 9.66 20.86 -16.65
CA GLN A 311 9.46 21.55 -17.91
C GLN A 311 8.42 20.73 -18.67
N SER A 312 7.21 21.28 -18.79
CA SER A 312 6.21 20.87 -19.75
C SER A 312 6.84 20.85 -21.15
N ILE A 313 7.35 19.70 -21.57
CA ILE A 313 7.59 19.42 -22.99
C ILE A 313 6.40 18.60 -23.46
N CYS A 314 5.29 19.29 -23.68
CA CYS A 314 4.34 18.85 -24.70
C CYS A 314 5.04 19.10 -26.05
N ASN A 315 5.78 18.11 -26.54
CA ASN A 315 5.98 18.03 -27.98
C ASN A 315 4.70 17.42 -28.55
N ASP A 316 3.88 18.30 -29.11
CA ASP A 316 2.93 17.93 -30.14
C ASP A 316 3.64 17.12 -31.24
N ASP A 317 2.89 16.22 -31.85
CA ASP A 317 3.26 15.33 -32.96
C ASP A 317 3.84 13.96 -32.58
N ASN A 318 2.97 13.09 -32.06
CA ASN A 318 2.73 11.79 -32.72
C ASN A 318 1.41 11.15 -32.29
N LYS A 319 0.45 11.14 -33.23
CA LYS A 319 -0.78 10.35 -33.17
C LYS A 319 -0.44 8.86 -33.23
N THR A 320 -0.50 8.17 -32.10
CA THR A 320 -1.00 6.79 -32.08
C THR A 320 -1.75 6.54 -30.79
N ASN A 321 -3.03 6.23 -30.97
CA ASN A 321 -3.99 5.85 -29.95
C ASN A 321 -3.42 4.81 -28.98
N ASN A 322 -3.30 5.18 -27.71
CA ASN A 322 -3.64 4.28 -26.63
C ASN A 322 -4.21 5.10 -25.47
N CYS A 323 -5.53 5.15 -25.45
CA CYS A 323 -6.33 5.69 -24.37
C CYS A 323 -6.24 4.73 -23.17
N PHE A 324 -5.17 4.86 -22.38
CA PHE A 324 -5.23 4.50 -20.97
C PHE A 324 -5.46 5.82 -20.24
N THR A 325 -6.73 6.10 -19.97
CA THR A 325 -7.12 7.16 -19.03
C THR A 325 -6.41 6.86 -17.71
N LYS A 326 -5.44 7.70 -17.33
CA LYS A 326 -4.95 7.78 -15.94
C LYS A 326 -6.17 7.65 -15.02
N ASN A 327 -6.13 6.72 -14.08
CA ASN A 327 -7.24 6.53 -13.16
C ASN A 327 -7.53 7.88 -12.49
N THR A 328 -8.80 8.26 -12.37
CA THR A 328 -9.24 9.60 -11.93
C THR A 328 -8.59 10.05 -10.60
N TRP A 329 -8.14 9.09 -9.80
CA TRP A 329 -7.50 9.26 -8.51
C TRP A 329 -6.02 9.64 -8.66
N GLU A 330 -5.28 9.08 -9.61
CA GLU A 330 -3.88 9.44 -9.89
C GLU A 330 -3.76 10.89 -10.35
N ALA A 331 -4.65 11.34 -11.24
CA ALA A 331 -4.73 12.74 -11.65
C ALA A 331 -5.06 13.67 -10.45
N SER A 332 -5.96 13.23 -9.56
CA SER A 332 -6.28 13.98 -8.34
C SER A 332 -5.11 14.06 -7.34
N PHE A 333 -4.22 13.08 -7.30
CA PHE A 333 -3.05 13.10 -6.42
C PHE A 333 -1.94 13.99 -6.98
N ASP A 334 -1.68 13.94 -8.29
CA ASP A 334 -0.75 14.85 -8.96
C ASP A 334 -1.15 16.33 -8.75
N ASP A 335 -2.44 16.63 -8.79
CA ASP A 335 -2.99 17.96 -8.50
C ASP A 335 -2.77 18.37 -7.03
N VAL A 336 -2.96 17.43 -6.08
CA VAL A 336 -2.71 17.68 -4.65
C VAL A 336 -1.22 17.94 -4.39
N ILE A 337 -0.30 17.20 -5.02
CA ILE A 337 1.14 17.42 -4.90
C ILE A 337 1.52 18.77 -5.50
N THR A 338 1.00 19.08 -6.68
CA THR A 338 1.28 20.35 -7.36
C THR A 338 0.81 21.51 -6.50
N THR A 339 -0.40 21.42 -5.96
CA THR A 339 -0.97 22.42 -5.05
C THR A 339 -0.16 22.52 -3.76
N ALA A 340 0.20 21.40 -3.13
CA ALA A 340 0.98 21.37 -1.89
C ALA A 340 2.41 21.90 -2.08
N SER A 341 3.04 21.61 -3.22
CA SER A 341 4.39 22.10 -3.56
C SER A 341 4.37 23.58 -3.89
N GLN A 342 3.34 24.06 -4.61
CA GLN A 342 3.12 25.49 -4.85
C GLN A 342 2.86 26.24 -3.53
N LEU A 343 2.07 25.67 -2.62
CA LEU A 343 1.86 26.25 -1.30
C LEU A 343 3.18 26.29 -0.50
N SER A 344 3.94 25.20 -0.46
CA SER A 344 5.20 25.14 0.28
C SER A 344 6.27 26.12 -0.24
N ASN A 345 6.40 26.24 -1.55
CA ASN A 345 7.48 27.02 -2.19
C ASN A 345 7.15 28.50 -2.35
N ASN A 346 5.86 28.88 -2.37
CA ASN A 346 5.45 30.27 -2.61
C ASN A 346 5.13 31.06 -1.33
N PHE A 347 5.02 30.43 -0.15
CA PHE A 347 4.80 31.19 1.08
C PHE A 347 6.09 31.75 1.64
N ASN A 348 6.22 33.09 1.60
CA ASN A 348 7.24 33.79 2.35
C ASN A 348 7.02 33.56 3.86
N LYS A 349 7.97 32.89 4.51
CA LYS A 349 7.97 32.59 5.94
C LYS A 349 7.73 33.83 6.80
N GLU A 350 8.29 34.97 6.40
CA GLU A 350 8.12 36.23 7.11
C GLU A 350 6.67 36.75 7.03
N GLN A 351 6.02 36.59 5.88
CA GLN A 351 4.60 36.96 5.71
C GLN A 351 3.69 36.08 6.55
N LEU A 352 3.94 34.76 6.62
CA LEU A 352 3.18 33.84 7.48
C LEU A 352 3.34 34.21 8.96
N HIS A 353 4.56 34.51 9.40
CA HIS A 353 4.83 34.91 10.78
C HIS A 353 4.17 36.25 11.14
N ASN A 354 4.23 37.23 10.24
CA ASN A 354 3.56 38.51 10.41
C ASN A 354 2.03 38.36 10.49
N SER A 355 1.46 37.49 9.65
CA SER A 355 0.03 37.17 9.68
C SER A 355 -0.38 36.52 11.02
N LEU A 356 0.44 35.60 11.54
CA LEU A 356 0.20 34.96 12.82
C LEU A 356 0.22 35.98 13.97
N ASN A 357 1.21 36.87 13.97
CA ASN A 357 1.31 37.95 14.95
C ASN A 357 0.09 38.89 14.90
N GLN A 358 -0.44 39.18 13.70
CA GLN A 358 -1.67 39.97 13.56
C GLN A 358 -2.90 39.23 14.11
N LEU A 359 -3.02 37.92 13.88
CA LEU A 359 -4.12 37.12 14.42
C LEU A 359 -4.08 37.02 15.94
N ILE A 360 -2.89 36.89 16.54
CA ILE A 360 -2.71 36.90 18.00
C ILE A 360 -3.10 38.26 18.60
N LYS A 361 -2.69 39.36 17.95
CA LYS A 361 -3.11 40.72 18.35
C LYS A 361 -4.62 40.89 18.25
N THR A 362 -5.23 40.37 17.18
CA THR A 362 -6.69 40.39 16.98
C THR A 362 -7.40 39.62 18.07
N ARG A 363 -6.92 38.42 18.41
CA ARG A 363 -7.46 37.61 19.53
C ARG A 363 -7.43 38.38 20.84
N THR A 364 -6.29 39.00 21.14
CA THR A 364 -6.09 39.81 22.34
C THR A 364 -7.10 40.97 22.40
N LEU A 365 -7.35 41.64 21.27
CA LEU A 365 -8.34 42.71 21.19
C LEU A 365 -9.78 42.19 21.39
N LEU A 366 -10.13 41.06 20.78
CA LEU A 366 -11.46 40.45 20.93
C LEU A 366 -11.74 40.04 22.39
N LEU A 367 -10.75 39.47 23.08
CA LEU A 367 -10.87 39.14 24.51
C LEU A 367 -11.02 40.39 25.38
N LYS A 368 -10.31 41.49 25.07
CA LYS A 368 -10.51 42.78 25.74
C LYS A 368 -11.93 43.31 25.53
N LEU A 369 -12.42 43.29 24.28
CA LEU A 369 -13.78 43.73 23.96
C LEU A 369 -14.84 42.91 24.71
N ARG A 370 -14.64 41.59 24.83
CA ARG A 370 -15.48 40.71 25.64
C ARG A 370 -15.52 41.15 27.10
N GLN A 371 -14.35 41.39 27.69
CA GLN A 371 -14.22 41.81 29.10
C GLN A 371 -14.86 43.18 29.32
N GLU A 372 -14.64 44.14 28.42
CA GLU A 372 -15.26 45.46 28.50
C GLU A 372 -16.78 45.38 28.40
N LEU A 373 -17.32 44.53 27.51
CA LEU A 373 -18.75 44.28 27.40
C LEU A 373 -19.31 43.68 28.69
N ALA A 374 -18.61 42.71 29.29
CA ALA A 374 -18.99 42.11 30.57
C ALA A 374 -19.02 43.14 31.70
N ASN A 375 -17.95 43.94 31.83
CA ASN A 375 -17.81 44.95 32.87
C ASN A 375 -18.90 46.04 32.75
N LYS A 376 -19.12 46.59 31.54
CA LYS A 376 -20.16 47.61 31.33
C LYS A 376 -21.56 47.09 31.64
N TYR A 377 -21.84 45.85 31.29
CA TYR A 377 -23.13 45.24 31.59
C TYR A 377 -23.31 44.95 33.08
N ALA A 378 -22.24 44.56 33.77
CA ALA A 378 -22.22 44.40 35.22
C ALA A 378 -22.42 45.74 35.96
N ASP A 379 -21.76 46.80 35.51
CA ASP A 379 -21.91 48.16 36.03
C ASP A 379 -23.36 48.65 35.87
N HIS A 380 -24.00 48.40 34.71
CA HIS A 380 -25.42 48.70 34.51
C HIS A 380 -26.31 47.93 35.51
N LEU A 381 -25.94 46.71 35.89
CA LEU A 381 -26.67 45.91 36.88
C LEU A 381 -26.37 46.31 38.34
N GLY A 382 -25.52 47.33 38.58
CA GLY A 382 -25.28 47.90 39.90
C GLY A 382 -24.13 47.26 40.68
N GLY A 383 -23.21 46.55 40.03
CA GLY A 383 -22.06 45.93 40.71
C GLY A 383 -20.76 46.00 39.89
N LYS A 384 -19.73 46.61 40.47
CA LYS A 384 -18.34 46.46 40.04
C LYS A 384 -17.96 44.99 40.21
N ILE A 385 -17.81 44.24 39.12
CA ILE A 385 -17.30 42.86 39.20
C ILE A 385 -15.80 42.90 38.93
N ASP A 386 -15.00 42.90 40.00
CA ASP A 386 -13.56 42.63 39.93
C ASP A 386 -13.36 41.17 39.52
N CYS A 387 -13.12 40.94 38.23
CA CYS A 387 -12.85 39.61 37.68
C CYS A 387 -11.35 39.46 37.40
N ILE A 388 -10.56 39.25 38.45
CA ILE A 388 -9.31 38.48 38.34
C ILE A 388 -9.59 37.16 39.04
N VAL A 389 -10.12 36.18 38.31
CA VAL A 389 -10.13 34.79 38.75
C VAL A 389 -9.51 33.97 37.63
N GLN A 390 -8.35 33.40 37.96
CA GLN A 390 -7.41 32.70 37.10
C GLN A 390 -8.01 31.46 36.42
#